data_AF-A0A4Q5SDP1-F1
#
_entry.id   AF-A0A4Q5SDP1-F1
#
_cell.length_a   1.000
_cell.length_b   1.000
_cell.length_c   1.000
_cell.angle_alpha   90.00
_cell.angle_beta   90.00
_cell.angle_gamma   90.00
#
_symmetry.space_group_name_H-M   'P 1'
#
loop_
_entity.id
_entity.type
_entity.pdbx_description
1 polymer ?
#
loop_
_entity_poly.entity_id
_entity_poly.type
_entity_poly.pdbx_seq_one_letter_code
_entity_poly.pdbx_strand_id
1 'polypeptide(L)'
;DLGYFFNQSVSRLDDGARTYTSGLVENTLNYNKAFGKHSLDVLVGQTYQYISALNRNGHSENFTEPYFPVLDNGSNKTASGNLIETTLTGLLGRVNYNYDDRYLLTISGRRDGSSRFRNGLKNGFFPSAALAWRISNESFFKVSKDIITDLKLRGGYGKLGNTNIGDYLFIPTINNNIVYNFNGQKVFGGLQTSIVNPNIQWENNETTNIGLDATILNGKFDLTAEYYKRTTTGILVNVPIPSSTGSVNQSILTNAGKIRNSGLEFMVTYHKTGDFKLDISANLSTVNNKVLALGGNNEPIYGVGSKTVVGGQIGEHFGYVSDGIFQSQQEVDDHAFQSAATAPGDIRFKDINGDDVINADDRAFLGSAIPNLNYGFNITAAYKNFDMSVFASGSSGFLINSRLYRDLMLTTDYINRHEDILNRWTPANTNTNIPRLISNDPNQNQRDSDREGWLQNGKYLRINTLMLGYTFKPNVIPGLSRARIYATAQNLYSFQGYKGYNPDFTSGVLEPGFDAGSFPKPRTIMLGVQLGF
;
A
#
# COMPACT_ATOMS: atom_id res chain seq x y z
N ASP A 1 19.13 -9.98 17.55
CA ASP A 1 18.30 -9.23 18.50
C ASP A 1 19.12 -8.02 18.95
N LEU A 2 18.73 -6.80 18.55
CA LEU A 2 19.59 -5.60 18.57
C LEU A 2 19.11 -4.58 19.63
N GLY A 3 19.52 -4.77 20.88
CA GLY A 3 20.30 -3.72 21.55
C GLY A 3 19.65 -2.58 22.33
N TYR A 4 18.40 -2.67 22.81
CA TYR A 4 17.92 -1.82 23.92
C TYR A 4 17.33 -2.67 25.04
N PHE A 5 18.19 -3.19 25.92
CA PHE A 5 17.77 -3.79 27.20
C PHE A 5 17.86 -2.72 28.28
N PHE A 6 16.75 -2.03 28.56
CA PHE A 6 16.50 -1.64 29.94
C PHE A 6 16.20 -2.93 30.70
N ASN A 7 17.01 -3.26 31.70
CA ASN A 7 16.74 -4.41 32.55
C ASN A 7 15.43 -4.10 33.30
N GLN A 8 14.32 -4.75 32.93
CA GLN A 8 13.07 -4.58 33.66
C GLN A 8 13.25 -5.17 35.06
N SER A 9 13.34 -4.30 36.06
CA SER A 9 13.46 -4.69 37.48
C SER A 9 12.12 -5.09 38.11
N VAL A 10 11.01 -4.87 37.40
CA VAL A 10 9.65 -5.15 37.88
C VAL A 10 9.18 -6.44 37.22
N SER A 11 8.94 -7.47 38.03
CA SER A 11 8.25 -8.69 37.58
C SER A 11 6.81 -8.32 37.19
N ARG A 12 6.38 -8.71 35.99
CA ARG A 12 5.05 -8.39 35.47
C ARG A 12 4.43 -9.56 34.71
N LEU A 13 3.10 -9.56 34.66
CA LEU A 13 2.27 -10.43 33.83
C LEU A 13 1.26 -9.57 33.10
N ASP A 14 1.26 -9.65 31.78
CA ASP A 14 0.22 -9.14 30.92
C ASP A 14 -0.59 -10.35 30.40
N ASP A 15 -1.87 -10.43 30.78
CA ASP A 15 -2.78 -11.51 30.38
C ASP A 15 -3.91 -10.93 29.54
N GLY A 16 -4.02 -11.39 28.29
CA GLY A 16 -4.94 -10.85 27.30
C GLY A 16 -5.86 -11.94 26.75
N ALA A 17 -7.16 -11.69 26.80
CA ALA A 17 -8.16 -12.53 26.15
C ALA A 17 -8.91 -11.71 25.08
N ARG A 18 -8.98 -12.24 23.87
CA ARG A 18 -9.82 -11.70 22.80
C ARG A 18 -10.85 -12.72 22.38
N THR A 19 -12.13 -12.38 22.51
CA THR A 19 -13.23 -13.12 21.89
C THR A 19 -13.61 -12.42 20.60
N TYR A 20 -13.51 -13.11 19.49
CA TYR A 20 -13.90 -12.61 18.17
C TYR A 20 -15.01 -13.48 17.61
N THR A 21 -16.13 -12.88 17.24
CA THR A 21 -17.27 -13.54 16.64
C THR A 21 -17.59 -12.89 15.30
N SER A 22 -17.75 -13.70 14.27
CA SER A 22 -18.15 -13.25 12.94
C SER A 22 -19.26 -14.16 12.43
N GLY A 23 -20.38 -13.58 12.04
CA GLY A 23 -21.50 -14.27 11.42
C GLY A 23 -21.78 -13.67 10.05
N LEU A 24 -22.00 -14.53 9.06
CA LEU A 24 -22.38 -14.16 7.69
C LEU A 24 -23.58 -15.00 7.27
N VAL A 25 -24.62 -14.35 6.76
CA VAL A 25 -25.79 -14.99 6.16
C VAL A 25 -25.99 -14.40 4.77
N GLU A 26 -26.08 -15.26 3.77
CA GLU A 26 -26.34 -14.88 2.39
C GLU A 26 -27.46 -15.74 1.81
N ASN A 27 -28.45 -15.07 1.22
CA ASN A 27 -29.52 -15.72 0.48
C ASN A 27 -29.48 -15.21 -0.95
N THR A 28 -29.36 -16.11 -1.92
CA THR A 28 -29.33 -15.75 -3.34
C THR A 28 -30.33 -16.58 -4.12
N LEU A 29 -30.95 -15.95 -5.11
CA LEU A 29 -31.80 -16.61 -6.10
C LEU A 29 -31.18 -16.34 -7.47
N ASN A 30 -30.89 -17.41 -8.20
CA ASN A 30 -30.40 -17.32 -9.57
C ASN A 30 -31.41 -17.90 -10.56
N TYR A 31 -31.67 -17.17 -11.63
CA TYR A 31 -32.52 -17.58 -12.75
C TYR A 31 -31.70 -17.57 -14.04
N ASN A 32 -31.62 -18.74 -14.69
CA ASN A 32 -30.90 -18.92 -15.95
C ASN A 32 -31.88 -19.34 -17.04
N LYS A 33 -31.89 -18.62 -18.16
CA LYS A 33 -32.73 -18.95 -19.31
C LYS A 33 -32.01 -18.69 -20.63
N ALA A 34 -31.96 -19.71 -21.47
CA ALA A 34 -31.65 -19.57 -22.89
C ALA A 34 -32.95 -19.62 -23.71
N PHE A 35 -33.05 -18.76 -24.73
CA PHE A 35 -34.17 -18.72 -25.67
C PHE A 35 -33.70 -18.23 -27.04
N GLY A 36 -33.77 -19.09 -28.05
CA GLY A 36 -33.20 -18.79 -29.37
C GLY A 36 -31.71 -18.44 -29.25
N LYS A 37 -31.33 -17.26 -29.73
CA LYS A 37 -29.96 -16.72 -29.66
C LYS A 37 -29.66 -15.96 -28.38
N HIS A 38 -30.59 -15.90 -27.44
CA HIS A 38 -30.48 -15.11 -26.23
C HIS A 38 -30.16 -16.02 -25.05
N SER A 39 -29.31 -15.55 -24.15
CA SER A 39 -29.17 -16.11 -22.81
C SER A 39 -29.23 -15.00 -21.77
N LEU A 40 -29.91 -15.30 -20.67
CA LEU A 40 -30.19 -14.40 -19.56
C LEU A 40 -29.86 -15.11 -18.25
N ASP A 41 -28.95 -14.53 -17.45
CA ASP A 41 -28.62 -14.92 -16.06
C ASP A 41 -29.01 -13.74 -15.16
N VAL A 42 -29.98 -13.96 -14.28
CA VAL A 42 -30.46 -12.96 -13.32
C VAL A 42 -30.22 -13.48 -11.92
N LEU A 43 -29.45 -12.72 -11.15
CA LEU A 43 -29.18 -13.01 -9.75
C LEU A 43 -29.72 -11.88 -8.88
N VAL A 44 -30.45 -12.23 -7.83
CA VAL A 44 -30.81 -11.31 -6.75
C VAL A 44 -30.40 -11.92 -5.41
N GLY A 45 -30.06 -11.09 -4.44
CA GLY A 45 -29.65 -11.61 -3.15
C GLY A 45 -29.64 -10.58 -2.03
N GLN A 46 -29.52 -11.14 -0.83
CA GLN A 46 -29.38 -10.42 0.44
C GLN A 46 -28.13 -10.93 1.14
N THR A 47 -27.40 -10.03 1.78
CA THR A 47 -26.27 -10.35 2.65
C THR A 47 -26.43 -9.65 4.01
N TYR A 48 -26.00 -10.33 5.07
CA TYR A 48 -25.92 -9.79 6.42
C TYR A 48 -24.64 -10.31 7.08
N GLN A 49 -23.78 -9.40 7.52
CA GLN A 49 -22.59 -9.69 8.28
C GLN A 49 -22.62 -8.96 9.61
N TYR A 50 -22.30 -9.67 10.69
CA TYR A 50 -22.10 -9.11 12.01
C TYR A 50 -20.74 -9.55 12.55
N ILE A 51 -19.98 -8.62 13.08
CA ILE A 51 -18.67 -8.87 13.70
C ILE A 51 -18.69 -8.26 15.10
N SER A 52 -18.25 -9.04 16.09
CA SER A 52 -18.03 -8.60 17.46
C SER A 52 -16.61 -8.95 17.91
N ALA A 53 -15.93 -8.00 18.54
CA ALA A 53 -14.62 -8.21 19.14
C ALA A 53 -14.62 -7.67 20.57
N LEU A 54 -14.47 -8.56 21.54
CA LEU A 54 -14.28 -8.23 22.95
C LEU A 54 -12.83 -8.49 23.33
N ASN A 55 -12.10 -7.44 23.68
CA ASN A 55 -10.78 -7.56 24.28
C ASN A 55 -10.89 -7.34 25.78
N ARG A 56 -10.18 -8.16 26.55
CA ARG A 56 -10.00 -8.04 28.00
C ARG A 56 -8.53 -8.19 28.29
N ASN A 57 -7.96 -7.25 29.01
CA ASN A 57 -6.57 -7.31 29.44
C ASN A 57 -6.52 -7.19 30.96
N GLY A 58 -5.76 -8.07 31.59
CA GLY A 58 -5.30 -7.97 32.95
C GLY A 58 -3.81 -7.69 32.95
N HIS A 59 -3.39 -6.81 33.85
CA HIS A 59 -1.99 -6.51 34.10
C HIS A 59 -1.73 -6.64 35.59
N SER A 60 -0.61 -7.25 35.95
CA SER A 60 -0.17 -7.37 37.34
C SER A 60 1.35 -7.21 37.43
N GLU A 61 1.84 -6.54 38.47
CA GLU A 61 3.28 -6.35 38.75
C GLU A 61 3.70 -6.80 40.16
N ASN A 62 5.00 -6.83 40.44
CA ASN A 62 5.62 -7.07 41.74
C ASN A 62 5.29 -8.47 42.32
N PHE A 63 5.51 -9.50 41.52
CA PHE A 63 5.46 -10.89 41.96
C PHE A 63 6.58 -11.19 42.95
N THR A 64 6.26 -11.97 43.99
CA THR A 64 7.25 -12.50 44.95
C THR A 64 7.89 -13.77 44.38
N GLU A 65 9.20 -13.95 44.60
CA GLU A 65 9.89 -15.18 44.20
C GLU A 65 9.51 -16.36 45.12
N PRO A 66 9.31 -17.58 44.58
CA PRO A 66 9.39 -17.94 43.17
C PRO A 66 8.19 -17.39 42.35
N TYR A 67 8.46 -16.92 41.13
CA TYR A 67 7.43 -16.28 40.31
C TYR A 67 6.33 -17.27 39.90
N PHE A 68 5.11 -17.02 40.37
CA PHE A 68 3.90 -17.70 39.92
C PHE A 68 3.08 -16.74 39.05
N PRO A 69 3.11 -16.86 37.71
CA PRO A 69 2.49 -15.93 36.78
C PRO A 69 0.96 -16.11 36.74
N VAL A 70 0.30 -15.74 37.83
CA VAL A 70 -1.15 -15.66 37.99
C VAL A 70 -1.47 -14.21 38.38
N LEU A 71 -2.42 -13.57 37.71
CA LEU A 71 -2.74 -12.14 37.93
C LEU A 71 -2.93 -11.79 39.41
N ASP A 72 -3.47 -12.70 40.23
CA ASP A 72 -3.69 -12.47 41.66
C ASP A 72 -2.41 -12.40 42.50
N ASN A 73 -1.27 -12.91 42.02
CA ASN A 73 -0.04 -13.02 42.80
C ASN A 73 0.85 -11.76 42.77
N GLY A 74 0.54 -10.73 41.97
CA GLY A 74 1.20 -9.42 42.05
C GLY A 74 0.42 -8.39 42.89
N SER A 75 0.97 -7.19 43.11
CA SER A 75 0.36 -6.18 44.00
C SER A 75 -0.18 -4.94 43.27
N ASN A 76 0.34 -4.61 42.08
CA ASN A 76 -0.19 -3.53 41.25
C ASN A 76 -0.99 -4.13 40.10
N LYS A 77 -2.33 -4.05 40.17
CA LYS A 77 -3.23 -4.69 39.21
C LYS A 77 -4.04 -3.66 38.45
N THR A 78 -4.15 -3.83 37.14
CA THR A 78 -5.11 -3.06 36.33
C THR A 78 -5.88 -4.00 35.41
N ALA A 79 -7.12 -3.62 35.12
CA ALA A 79 -7.97 -4.31 34.18
C ALA A 79 -8.49 -3.30 33.15
N SER A 80 -8.50 -3.71 31.89
CA SER A 80 -9.07 -2.92 30.80
C SER A 80 -9.78 -3.82 29.82
N GLY A 81 -10.65 -3.23 29.00
CA GLY A 81 -11.32 -3.95 27.94
C GLY A 81 -12.17 -3.04 27.08
N ASN A 82 -12.54 -3.56 25.92
CA ASN A 82 -13.42 -2.88 24.98
C ASN A 82 -14.21 -3.89 24.17
N LEU A 83 -15.44 -3.53 23.82
CA LEU A 83 -16.30 -4.25 22.90
C LEU A 83 -16.47 -3.42 21.63
N ILE A 84 -16.27 -4.04 20.48
CA ILE A 84 -16.51 -3.43 19.17
C ILE A 84 -17.51 -4.31 18.42
N GLU A 85 -18.58 -3.71 17.93
CA GLU A 85 -19.61 -4.38 17.15
C GLU A 85 -19.84 -3.66 15.83
N THR A 86 -19.85 -4.43 14.74
CA THR A 86 -20.07 -3.89 13.41
C THR A 86 -21.05 -4.75 12.64
N THR A 87 -21.88 -4.11 11.82
CA THR A 87 -22.87 -4.78 10.99
C THR A 87 -22.82 -4.20 9.58
N LEU A 88 -22.82 -5.09 8.59
CA LEU A 88 -22.91 -4.75 7.18
C LEU A 88 -24.07 -5.53 6.57
N THR A 89 -24.98 -4.83 5.92
CA THR A 89 -26.14 -5.44 5.24
C THR A 89 -26.09 -5.08 3.76
N GLY A 90 -26.48 -5.98 2.88
CA GLY A 90 -26.50 -5.73 1.44
C GLY A 90 -27.74 -6.29 0.75
N LEU A 91 -28.25 -5.55 -0.23
CA LEU A 91 -29.20 -6.03 -1.23
C LEU A 91 -28.55 -5.90 -2.60
N LEU A 92 -28.46 -6.99 -3.35
CA LEU A 92 -27.73 -7.04 -4.60
C LEU A 92 -28.59 -7.60 -5.73
N GLY A 93 -28.32 -7.12 -6.93
CA GLY A 93 -28.90 -7.62 -8.18
C GLY A 93 -27.88 -7.59 -9.31
N ARG A 94 -27.93 -8.59 -10.19
CA ARG A 94 -27.12 -8.67 -11.40
C ARG A 94 -27.95 -9.28 -12.53
N VAL A 95 -27.84 -8.68 -13.71
CA VAL A 95 -28.39 -9.21 -14.95
C VAL A 95 -27.23 -9.34 -15.93
N ASN A 96 -26.99 -10.56 -16.41
CA ASN A 96 -26.13 -10.84 -17.54
C ASN A 96 -27.01 -11.22 -18.73
N TYR A 97 -26.78 -10.60 -19.86
CA TYR A 97 -27.47 -10.87 -21.10
C TYR A 97 -26.44 -11.08 -22.21
N ASN A 98 -26.60 -12.15 -22.97
CA ASN A 98 -25.77 -12.46 -24.12
C ASN A 98 -26.67 -12.73 -25.33
N TYR A 99 -26.39 -12.02 -26.42
CA TYR A 99 -27.01 -12.24 -27.72
C TYR A 99 -26.01 -12.85 -28.70
N ASP A 100 -26.29 -14.07 -29.13
CA ASP A 100 -25.60 -14.83 -30.18
C ASP A 100 -24.08 -14.89 -30.01
N ASP A 101 -23.59 -14.82 -28.76
CA ASP A 101 -22.17 -14.72 -28.43
C ASP A 101 -21.46 -13.51 -29.07
N ARG A 102 -22.20 -12.44 -29.39
CA ARG A 102 -21.70 -11.21 -30.00
C ARG A 102 -21.78 -10.01 -29.07
N TYR A 103 -22.94 -9.81 -28.45
CA TYR A 103 -23.18 -8.68 -27.56
C TYR A 103 -23.44 -9.20 -26.16
N LEU A 104 -22.55 -8.85 -25.24
CA LEU A 104 -22.62 -9.26 -23.85
C LEU A 104 -22.82 -8.01 -23.00
N LEU A 105 -23.92 -7.97 -22.26
CA LEU A 105 -24.27 -6.89 -21.35
C LEU A 105 -24.33 -7.44 -19.93
N THR A 106 -23.64 -6.79 -19.00
CA THR A 106 -23.79 -7.02 -17.56
C THR A 106 -24.22 -5.72 -16.90
N ILE A 107 -25.34 -5.75 -16.18
CA ILE A 107 -25.77 -4.66 -15.31
C ILE A 107 -25.85 -5.21 -13.90
N SER A 108 -25.32 -4.49 -12.92
CA SER A 108 -25.43 -4.87 -11.52
C SER A 108 -25.65 -3.65 -10.64
N GLY A 109 -26.23 -3.88 -9.46
CA GLY A 109 -26.47 -2.84 -8.48
C GLY A 109 -26.52 -3.43 -7.09
N ARG A 110 -25.96 -2.70 -6.13
CA ARG A 110 -25.96 -3.10 -4.73
C ARG A 110 -26.35 -1.92 -3.85
N ARG A 111 -27.22 -2.15 -2.87
CA ARG A 111 -27.50 -1.22 -1.79
C ARG A 111 -26.92 -1.82 -0.51
N ASP A 112 -25.85 -1.24 -0.01
CA ASP A 112 -25.19 -1.71 1.20
C ASP A 112 -25.35 -0.70 2.34
N GLY A 113 -25.50 -1.21 3.56
CA GLY A 113 -25.72 -0.45 4.79
C GLY A 113 -24.69 -0.83 5.86
N SER A 114 -23.96 0.13 6.40
CA SER A 114 -22.92 -0.10 7.41
C SER A 114 -23.23 0.60 8.74
N SER A 115 -23.00 -0.10 9.86
CA SER A 115 -23.14 0.46 11.20
C SER A 115 -22.05 1.49 11.56
N ARG A 116 -20.98 1.58 10.77
CA ARG A 116 -19.87 2.54 10.96
C ARG A 116 -20.25 3.99 10.66
N PHE A 117 -21.44 4.22 10.12
CA PHE A 117 -21.96 5.55 9.86
C PHE A 117 -23.22 5.83 10.68
N ARG A 118 -23.48 7.11 10.96
CA ARG A 118 -24.70 7.51 11.66
C ARG A 118 -25.96 7.21 10.85
N ASN A 119 -27.11 7.16 11.53
CA ASN A 119 -28.42 7.08 10.89
C ASN A 119 -28.58 8.19 9.83
N GLY A 120 -29.12 7.84 8.66
CA GLY A 120 -29.21 8.71 7.48
C GLY A 120 -28.04 8.58 6.49
N LEU A 121 -26.84 8.17 6.94
CA LEU A 121 -25.65 7.99 6.09
C LEU A 121 -25.19 6.53 5.97
N LYS A 122 -25.88 5.60 6.65
CA LYS A 122 -25.56 4.15 6.65
C LYS A 122 -25.55 3.53 5.27
N ASN A 123 -26.48 3.92 4.40
CA ASN A 123 -26.75 3.25 3.14
C ASN A 123 -26.02 3.93 1.97
N GLY A 124 -25.38 3.14 1.12
CA GLY A 124 -24.86 3.54 -0.18
C GLY A 124 -25.48 2.70 -1.30
N PHE A 125 -25.59 3.28 -2.51
CA PHE A 125 -25.99 2.57 -3.72
C PHE A 125 -24.86 2.57 -4.75
N PHE A 126 -24.55 1.38 -5.26
CA PHE A 126 -23.34 1.04 -6.01
C PHE A 126 -23.71 0.34 -7.32
N PRO A 127 -24.03 1.10 -8.38
CA PRO A 127 -24.34 0.54 -9.69
C PRO A 127 -23.09 0.21 -10.50
N SER A 128 -23.23 -0.74 -11.42
CA SER A 128 -22.25 -1.01 -12.47
C SER A 128 -22.92 -1.45 -13.77
N ALA A 129 -22.29 -1.14 -14.89
CA ALA A 129 -22.67 -1.63 -16.20
C ALA A 129 -21.40 -1.94 -17.02
N ALA A 130 -21.43 -3.04 -17.75
CA ALA A 130 -20.36 -3.44 -18.66
C ALA A 130 -20.96 -3.97 -19.96
N LEU A 131 -20.34 -3.62 -21.08
CA LEU A 131 -20.68 -4.08 -22.41
C LEU A 131 -19.43 -4.70 -23.04
N ALA A 132 -19.59 -5.86 -23.67
CA ALA A 132 -18.57 -6.43 -24.52
C ALA A 132 -19.16 -6.79 -25.89
N TRP A 133 -18.41 -6.47 -26.93
CA TRP A 133 -18.71 -6.78 -28.32
C TRP A 133 -17.63 -7.71 -28.86
N ARG A 134 -18.01 -8.96 -29.15
CA ARG A 134 -17.15 -9.95 -29.78
C ARG A 134 -17.19 -9.75 -31.30
N ILE A 135 -16.32 -8.87 -31.79
CA ILE A 135 -16.18 -8.50 -33.20
C ILE A 135 -15.88 -9.74 -34.06
N SER A 136 -15.11 -10.69 -33.52
CA SER A 136 -14.73 -11.93 -34.22
C SER A 136 -15.90 -12.83 -34.61
N ASN A 137 -17.09 -12.61 -34.04
CA ASN A 137 -18.32 -13.36 -34.32
C ASN A 137 -19.25 -12.62 -35.30
N GLU A 138 -18.85 -11.47 -35.82
CA GLU A 138 -19.65 -10.72 -36.78
C GLU A 138 -19.52 -11.26 -38.20
N SER A 139 -20.61 -11.20 -38.96
CA SER A 139 -20.63 -11.68 -40.34
C SER A 139 -19.73 -10.86 -41.27
N PHE A 140 -19.49 -9.58 -40.96
CA PHE A 140 -18.58 -8.72 -41.72
C PHE A 140 -17.10 -8.99 -41.40
N PHE A 141 -16.80 -9.64 -40.27
CA PHE A 141 -15.43 -9.95 -39.88
C PHE A 141 -14.94 -11.17 -40.66
N LYS A 142 -14.27 -10.92 -41.79
CA LYS A 142 -13.84 -11.96 -42.73
C LYS A 142 -12.39 -12.45 -42.53
N VAL A 143 -11.69 -11.95 -41.52
CA VAL A 143 -10.32 -12.42 -41.23
C VAL A 143 -10.38 -13.89 -40.81
N SER A 144 -9.46 -14.71 -41.33
CA SER A 144 -9.41 -16.13 -40.98
C SER A 144 -9.26 -16.31 -39.47
N LYS A 145 -9.99 -17.29 -38.92
CA LYS A 145 -9.87 -17.72 -37.51
C LYS A 145 -8.48 -18.26 -37.17
N ASP A 146 -7.73 -18.69 -38.20
CA ASP A 146 -6.32 -19.05 -38.06
C ASP A 146 -5.42 -17.87 -37.70
N ILE A 147 -5.79 -16.67 -38.15
CA ILE A 147 -5.05 -15.44 -37.90
C ILE A 147 -5.60 -14.76 -36.64
N ILE A 148 -6.91 -14.55 -36.56
CA ILE A 148 -7.59 -13.95 -35.41
C ILE A 148 -8.69 -14.90 -34.93
N THR A 149 -8.41 -15.64 -33.87
CA THR A 149 -9.31 -16.64 -33.30
C THR A 149 -10.45 -15.97 -32.53
N ASP A 150 -10.11 -15.04 -31.64
CA ASP A 150 -11.08 -14.19 -30.93
C ASP A 150 -10.63 -12.73 -30.91
N LEU A 151 -11.60 -11.82 -30.94
CA LEU A 151 -11.39 -10.38 -30.88
C LEU A 151 -12.62 -9.76 -30.23
N LYS A 152 -12.41 -9.11 -29.10
CA LYS A 152 -13.46 -8.58 -28.25
C LYS A 152 -13.09 -7.19 -27.74
N LEU A 153 -13.99 -6.24 -27.97
CA LEU A 153 -13.92 -4.92 -27.36
C LEU A 153 -14.84 -4.90 -26.15
N ARG A 154 -14.36 -4.39 -25.01
CA ARG A 154 -15.14 -4.28 -23.78
C ARG A 154 -15.03 -2.89 -23.19
N GLY A 155 -16.07 -2.45 -22.51
CA GLY A 155 -16.09 -1.20 -21.76
C GLY A 155 -16.99 -1.33 -20.54
N GLY A 156 -16.62 -0.66 -19.46
CA GLY A 156 -17.34 -0.77 -18.20
C GLY A 156 -17.31 0.52 -17.39
N TYR A 157 -18.35 0.68 -16.58
CA TYR A 157 -18.43 1.65 -15.49
C TYR A 157 -18.91 0.94 -14.23
N GLY A 158 -18.30 1.26 -13.09
CA GLY A 158 -18.75 0.74 -11.81
C GLY A 158 -18.45 1.73 -10.68
N LYS A 159 -19.38 1.84 -9.74
CA LYS A 159 -19.19 2.55 -8.47
C LYS A 159 -19.14 1.52 -7.34
N LEU A 160 -18.12 1.59 -6.51
CA LEU A 160 -17.96 0.76 -5.31
C LEU A 160 -17.86 1.63 -4.06
N GLY A 161 -18.39 1.15 -2.95
CA GLY A 161 -18.27 1.80 -1.65
C GLY A 161 -17.22 1.12 -0.77
N ASN A 162 -16.41 1.93 -0.09
CA ASN A 162 -15.46 1.47 0.91
C ASN A 162 -15.90 1.93 2.31
N THR A 163 -15.91 0.99 3.26
CA THR A 163 -16.22 1.22 4.68
C THR A 163 -15.13 0.75 5.61
N ASN A 164 -13.94 0.48 5.08
CA ASN A 164 -12.78 0.11 5.87
C ASN A 164 -12.19 1.33 6.58
N ILE A 165 -13.00 1.89 7.47
CA ILE A 165 -12.72 3.03 8.35
C ILE A 165 -12.79 2.52 9.79
N GLY A 166 -12.25 3.29 10.73
CA GLY A 166 -12.40 2.98 12.15
C GLY A 166 -13.86 2.89 12.58
N ASP A 167 -14.10 2.12 13.64
CA ASP A 167 -15.44 1.95 14.20
C ASP A 167 -15.82 3.15 15.08
N TYR A 168 -17.11 3.49 15.08
CA TYR A 168 -17.70 4.58 15.90
C TYR A 168 -17.08 5.97 15.73
N LEU A 169 -16.32 6.23 14.64
CA LEU A 169 -15.65 7.51 14.40
C LEU A 169 -16.58 8.73 14.35
N PHE A 170 -17.89 8.52 14.18
CA PHE A 170 -18.92 9.57 14.18
C PHE A 170 -19.49 9.88 15.58
N ILE A 171 -19.12 9.10 16.61
CA ILE A 171 -19.62 9.22 17.99
C ILE A 171 -18.51 9.80 18.86
N PRO A 172 -18.73 10.94 19.55
CA PRO A 172 -17.77 11.43 20.52
C PRO A 172 -17.73 10.52 21.76
N THR A 173 -16.55 10.34 22.33
CA THR A 173 -16.35 9.55 23.55
C THR A 173 -16.27 10.45 24.78
N ILE A 174 -16.77 9.96 25.91
CA ILE A 174 -16.54 10.56 27.23
C ILE A 174 -15.27 9.97 27.80
N ASN A 175 -14.29 10.83 28.07
CA ASN A 175 -13.07 10.47 28.77
C ASN A 175 -13.37 10.41 30.27
N ASN A 176 -13.25 9.23 30.87
CA ASN A 176 -13.49 9.01 32.30
C ASN A 176 -12.20 9.24 33.10
N ASN A 177 -12.35 9.45 34.41
CA ASN A 177 -11.24 9.71 35.34
C ASN A 177 -10.51 11.04 35.12
N ILE A 178 -11.19 12.04 34.54
CA ILE A 178 -10.67 13.41 34.51
C ILE A 178 -10.69 13.95 35.93
N VAL A 179 -9.53 14.41 36.40
CA VAL A 179 -9.35 14.88 37.78
C VAL A 179 -9.74 16.35 37.88
N TYR A 180 -10.80 16.62 38.63
CA TYR A 180 -11.20 17.95 39.06
C TYR A 180 -10.75 18.19 40.50
N ASN A 181 -10.51 19.45 40.85
CA ASN A 181 -10.31 19.88 42.23
C ASN A 181 -11.53 20.69 42.66
N PHE A 182 -12.33 20.13 43.57
CA PHE A 182 -13.41 20.84 44.22
C PHE A 182 -13.09 20.98 45.70
N ASN A 183 -12.91 22.22 46.18
CA ASN A 183 -12.59 22.55 47.57
C ASN A 183 -11.38 21.79 48.14
N GLY A 184 -10.32 21.61 47.35
CA GLY A 184 -9.09 20.92 47.76
C GLY A 184 -9.17 19.40 47.67
N GLN A 185 -10.31 18.83 47.25
CA GLN A 185 -10.51 17.40 47.08
C GLN A 185 -10.42 17.00 45.60
N LYS A 186 -9.71 15.90 45.33
CA LYS A 186 -9.69 15.28 44.00
C LYS A 186 -11.04 14.61 43.76
N VAL A 187 -11.73 15.04 42.71
CA VAL A 187 -12.98 14.44 42.24
C VAL A 187 -12.78 13.94 40.83
N PHE A 188 -13.11 12.68 40.58
CA PHE A 188 -13.04 12.08 39.24
C PHE A 188 -14.37 12.32 38.52
N GLY A 189 -14.30 12.98 37.36
CA GLY A 189 -15.43 13.22 36.49
C GLY A 189 -15.24 12.61 35.10
N GLY A 190 -16.18 12.91 34.20
CA GLY A 190 -16.13 12.53 32.80
C GLY A 190 -16.38 13.74 31.90
N LEU A 191 -15.58 13.87 30.84
CA LEU A 191 -15.62 15.01 29.90
C LEU A 191 -15.40 14.48 28.48
N GLN A 192 -16.13 15.00 27.50
CA GLN A 192 -15.77 14.85 26.10
C GLN A 192 -14.54 15.71 25.80
N THR A 193 -13.39 15.08 25.57
CA THR A 193 -12.15 15.81 25.28
C THR A 193 -11.95 16.07 23.79
N SER A 194 -12.64 15.35 22.91
CA SER A 194 -12.41 15.38 21.46
C SER A 194 -13.67 15.69 20.66
N ILE A 195 -13.51 16.42 19.56
CA ILE A 195 -14.55 16.69 18.57
C ILE A 195 -14.45 15.66 17.44
N VAL A 196 -15.60 15.20 16.96
CA VAL A 196 -15.72 14.27 15.83
C VAL A 196 -16.62 14.85 14.74
N ASN A 197 -16.48 14.38 13.51
CA ASN A 197 -17.43 14.68 12.45
C ASN A 197 -18.54 13.61 12.43
N PRO A 198 -19.78 13.92 12.84
CA PRO A 198 -20.87 12.94 12.81
C PRO A 198 -21.31 12.61 11.38
N ASN A 199 -20.92 13.41 10.38
CA ASN A 199 -21.36 13.31 9.00
C ASN A 199 -20.40 12.51 8.11
N ILE A 200 -19.49 11.71 8.69
CA ILE A 200 -18.67 10.82 7.90
C ILE A 200 -19.55 9.87 7.08
N GLN A 201 -19.13 9.63 5.84
CA GLN A 201 -19.86 8.86 4.84
C GLN A 201 -18.92 7.90 4.10
N TRP A 202 -19.51 7.09 3.23
CA TRP A 202 -18.79 6.15 2.37
C TRP A 202 -17.74 6.84 1.51
N GLU A 203 -16.55 6.22 1.43
CA GLU A 203 -15.61 6.53 0.36
C GLU A 203 -16.10 5.81 -0.91
N ASN A 204 -16.31 6.56 -1.99
CA ASN A 204 -16.79 6.00 -3.25
C ASN A 204 -15.67 5.89 -4.26
N ASN A 205 -15.64 4.76 -4.94
CA ASN A 205 -14.67 4.46 -5.97
C ASN A 205 -15.36 4.26 -7.32
N GLU A 206 -15.16 5.19 -8.24
CA GLU A 206 -15.76 5.17 -9.57
C GLU A 206 -14.71 4.78 -10.60
N THR A 207 -14.92 3.63 -11.24
CA THR A 207 -14.02 3.11 -12.27
C THR A 207 -14.71 3.13 -13.62
N THR A 208 -14.03 3.66 -14.62
CA THR A 208 -14.36 3.48 -16.04
C THR A 208 -13.19 2.79 -16.73
N ASN A 209 -13.47 1.82 -17.58
CA ASN A 209 -12.45 1.17 -18.39
C ASN A 209 -12.92 0.88 -19.82
N ILE A 210 -11.94 0.77 -20.72
CA ILE A 210 -12.11 0.30 -22.08
C ILE A 210 -10.96 -0.66 -22.35
N GLY A 211 -11.29 -1.87 -22.78
CA GLY A 211 -10.33 -2.94 -23.01
C GLY A 211 -10.54 -3.63 -24.34
N LEU A 212 -9.44 -4.10 -24.92
CA LEU A 212 -9.40 -4.95 -26.10
C LEU A 212 -8.76 -6.28 -25.69
N ASP A 213 -9.47 -7.38 -25.94
CA ASP A 213 -8.96 -8.73 -25.79
C ASP A 213 -8.88 -9.38 -27.18
N ALA A 214 -7.77 -10.07 -27.46
CA ALA A 214 -7.59 -10.80 -28.70
C ALA A 214 -6.83 -12.11 -28.48
N THR A 215 -7.25 -13.14 -29.20
CA THR A 215 -6.54 -14.41 -29.33
C THR A 215 -6.18 -14.59 -30.80
N ILE A 216 -4.90 -14.71 -31.11
CA ILE A 216 -4.40 -14.73 -32.49
C ILE A 216 -3.54 -15.95 -32.78
N LEU A 217 -3.35 -16.24 -34.08
CA LEU A 217 -2.50 -17.31 -34.59
C LEU A 217 -2.87 -18.70 -34.04
N ASN A 218 -4.15 -19.06 -34.10
CA ASN A 218 -4.69 -20.31 -33.58
C ASN A 218 -4.43 -20.52 -32.08
N GLY A 219 -4.66 -19.47 -31.28
CA GLY A 219 -4.45 -19.53 -29.83
C GLY A 219 -3.00 -19.47 -29.39
N LYS A 220 -2.06 -19.12 -30.28
CA LYS A 220 -0.65 -18.98 -29.90
C LYS A 220 -0.35 -17.72 -29.11
N PHE A 221 -1.17 -16.67 -29.27
CA PHE A 221 -1.03 -15.47 -28.47
C PHE A 221 -2.36 -14.99 -27.93
N ASP A 222 -2.39 -14.71 -26.63
CA ASP A 222 -3.45 -13.96 -25.97
C ASP A 222 -2.95 -12.55 -25.66
N LEU A 223 -3.74 -11.55 -26.00
CA LEU A 223 -3.43 -10.14 -25.88
C LEU A 223 -4.56 -9.44 -25.13
N THR A 224 -4.21 -8.62 -24.15
CA THR A 224 -5.14 -7.71 -23.48
C THR A 224 -4.51 -6.33 -23.42
N ALA A 225 -5.26 -5.31 -23.81
CA ALA A 225 -4.90 -3.92 -23.63
C ALA A 225 -6.08 -3.18 -23.01
N GLU A 226 -5.88 -2.48 -21.91
CA GLU A 226 -6.93 -1.77 -21.19
C GLU A 226 -6.47 -0.36 -20.81
N TYR A 227 -7.35 0.62 -20.97
CA TYR A 227 -7.24 1.90 -20.29
C TYR A 227 -8.24 1.93 -19.15
N TYR A 228 -7.78 2.31 -17.95
CA TYR A 228 -8.63 2.51 -16.80
C TYR A 228 -8.51 3.93 -16.25
N LYS A 229 -9.61 4.39 -15.67
CA LYS A 229 -9.68 5.63 -14.89
C LYS A 229 -10.52 5.37 -13.65
N ARG A 230 -9.87 5.48 -12.50
CA ARG A 230 -10.42 5.23 -11.18
C ARG A 230 -10.40 6.53 -10.38
N THR A 231 -11.57 7.03 -9.99
CA THR A 231 -11.70 8.24 -9.16
C THR A 231 -12.26 7.85 -7.80
N THR A 232 -11.46 8.05 -6.75
CA THR A 232 -11.90 7.86 -5.37
C THR A 232 -12.35 9.20 -4.80
N THR A 233 -13.55 9.26 -4.26
CA THR A 233 -14.18 10.46 -3.68
C THR A 233 -14.56 10.21 -2.23
N GLY A 234 -14.53 11.27 -1.42
CA GLY A 234 -14.88 11.16 -0.01
C GLY A 234 -13.84 10.38 0.78
N ILE A 235 -12.56 10.48 0.43
CA ILE A 235 -11.48 9.93 1.24
C ILE A 235 -11.46 10.66 2.58
N LEU A 236 -11.38 9.89 3.66
CA LEU A 236 -11.25 10.44 4.99
C LEU A 236 -9.84 10.99 5.20
N VAL A 237 -9.74 12.29 5.51
CA VAL A 237 -8.50 12.99 5.81
C VAL A 237 -8.66 13.79 7.10
N ASN A 238 -7.57 13.96 7.84
CA ASN A 238 -7.55 14.81 9.03
C ASN A 238 -7.53 16.28 8.60
N VAL A 239 -8.58 17.01 8.97
CA VAL A 239 -8.72 18.45 8.71
C VAL A 239 -8.42 19.19 10.01
N PRO A 240 -7.41 20.09 10.05
CA PRO A 240 -7.07 20.85 11.26
C PRO A 240 -8.26 21.63 11.80
N ILE A 241 -8.36 21.74 13.13
CA ILE A 241 -9.35 22.58 13.81
C ILE A 241 -8.66 23.61 14.69
N PRO A 242 -9.21 24.83 14.85
CA PRO A 242 -8.61 25.84 15.72
C PRO A 242 -8.53 25.38 17.18
N SER A 243 -7.43 25.68 17.87
CA SER A 243 -7.28 25.37 19.30
C SER A 243 -8.35 26.04 20.18
N SER A 244 -8.96 27.13 19.72
CA SER A 244 -10.08 27.81 20.39
C SER A 244 -11.33 26.95 20.53
N THR A 245 -11.43 25.83 19.82
CA THR A 245 -12.51 24.85 19.98
C THR A 245 -12.48 24.11 21.33
N GLY A 246 -11.38 24.22 22.09
CA GLY A 246 -11.21 23.55 23.39
C GLY A 246 -11.03 22.03 23.29
N SER A 247 -10.85 21.52 22.07
CA SER A 247 -10.69 20.10 21.78
C SER A 247 -9.23 19.67 21.93
N VAL A 248 -8.99 18.47 22.48
CA VAL A 248 -7.62 17.93 22.60
C VAL A 248 -7.09 17.41 21.27
N ASN A 249 -7.95 16.92 20.38
CA ASN A 249 -7.56 16.59 19.01
C ASN A 249 -7.43 17.87 18.18
N GLN A 250 -6.28 18.04 17.53
CA GLN A 250 -5.96 19.22 16.71
C GLN A 250 -6.52 19.13 15.27
N SER A 251 -7.20 18.02 14.95
CA SER A 251 -7.85 17.80 13.66
C SER A 251 -9.04 16.85 13.78
N ILE A 252 -9.96 16.93 12.82
CA ILE A 252 -11.11 16.03 12.71
C ILE A 252 -11.03 15.22 11.42
N LEU A 253 -11.38 13.94 11.49
CA LEU A 253 -11.42 13.07 10.31
C LEU A 253 -12.70 13.36 9.51
N THR A 254 -12.55 13.76 8.24
CA THR A 254 -13.68 14.19 7.38
C THR A 254 -13.49 13.71 5.94
N ASN A 255 -14.60 13.43 5.23
CA ASN A 255 -14.59 13.08 3.80
C ASN A 255 -14.19 14.29 2.93
N ALA A 256 -12.90 14.64 2.93
CA ALA A 256 -12.37 15.84 2.30
C ALA A 256 -11.25 15.55 1.29
N GLY A 257 -11.01 14.28 0.94
CA GLY A 257 -10.08 13.90 -0.12
C GLY A 257 -10.76 13.39 -1.38
N LYS A 258 -10.18 13.73 -2.53
CA LYS A 258 -10.53 13.17 -3.84
C LYS A 258 -9.27 12.93 -4.66
N ILE A 259 -9.08 11.70 -5.13
CA ILE A 259 -7.93 11.32 -5.97
C ILE A 259 -8.37 10.60 -7.23
N ARG A 260 -7.52 10.60 -8.24
CA ARG A 260 -7.68 9.84 -9.47
C ARG A 260 -6.41 9.03 -9.74
N ASN A 261 -6.59 7.75 -10.03
CA ASN A 261 -5.59 6.89 -10.64
C ASN A 261 -6.05 6.54 -12.05
N SER A 262 -5.18 6.65 -13.04
CA SER A 262 -5.48 6.21 -14.40
C SER A 262 -4.23 5.66 -15.06
N GLY A 263 -4.40 4.74 -16.00
CA GLY A 263 -3.26 4.15 -16.68
C GLY A 263 -3.66 3.17 -17.77
N LEU A 264 -2.63 2.56 -18.34
CA LEU A 264 -2.73 1.52 -19.34
C LEU A 264 -2.27 0.20 -18.72
N GLU A 265 -3.00 -0.86 -19.02
CA GLU A 265 -2.62 -2.22 -18.69
C GLU A 265 -2.48 -3.02 -19.98
N PHE A 266 -1.38 -3.75 -20.10
CA PHE A 266 -1.10 -4.61 -21.22
C PHE A 266 -0.70 -5.98 -20.71
N MET A 267 -1.22 -7.03 -21.33
CA MET A 267 -0.81 -8.40 -21.10
C MET A 267 -0.64 -9.10 -22.44
N VAL A 268 0.44 -9.84 -22.58
CA VAL A 268 0.65 -10.78 -23.67
C VAL A 268 1.01 -12.13 -23.09
N THR A 269 0.38 -13.18 -23.59
CA THR A 269 0.81 -14.55 -23.34
C THR A 269 1.09 -15.24 -24.66
N TYR A 270 2.24 -15.91 -24.76
CA TYR A 270 2.57 -16.80 -25.86
C TYR A 270 2.43 -18.26 -25.41
N HIS A 271 1.77 -19.06 -26.23
CA HIS A 271 1.54 -20.49 -26.02
C HIS A 271 2.25 -21.32 -27.08
N LYS A 272 3.00 -22.32 -26.64
CA LYS A 272 3.55 -23.38 -27.48
C LYS A 272 3.12 -24.73 -26.92
N THR A 273 2.50 -25.52 -27.77
CA THR A 273 2.06 -26.89 -27.49
C THR A 273 2.92 -27.91 -28.24
N GLY A 274 2.84 -29.19 -27.86
CA GLY A 274 3.66 -30.29 -28.39
C GLY A 274 4.46 -31.00 -27.30
N ASP A 275 5.54 -31.67 -27.68
CA ASP A 275 6.44 -32.37 -26.75
C ASP A 275 7.13 -31.43 -25.76
N PHE A 276 7.44 -30.22 -26.23
CA PHE A 276 7.89 -29.11 -25.42
C PHE A 276 6.76 -28.09 -25.30
N LYS A 277 6.17 -28.03 -24.12
CA LYS A 277 5.14 -27.05 -23.77
C LYS A 277 5.81 -25.83 -23.16
N LEU A 278 5.39 -24.65 -23.58
CA LEU A 278 5.92 -23.38 -23.09
C LEU A 278 4.82 -22.33 -23.09
N ASP A 279 4.62 -21.69 -21.95
CA ASP A 279 3.83 -20.48 -21.82
C ASP A 279 4.74 -19.36 -21.31
N ILE A 280 4.71 -18.22 -22.00
CA ILE A 280 5.41 -17.01 -21.59
C ILE A 280 4.38 -15.90 -21.48
N SER A 281 4.14 -15.42 -20.27
CA SER A 281 3.25 -14.29 -19.99
C SER A 281 4.05 -13.09 -19.53
N ALA A 282 3.78 -11.93 -20.11
CA ALA A 282 4.29 -10.64 -19.65
C ALA A 282 3.11 -9.68 -19.44
N ASN A 283 3.15 -8.93 -18.34
CA ASN A 283 2.20 -7.86 -18.07
C ASN A 283 2.93 -6.56 -17.72
N LEU A 284 2.27 -5.45 -18.04
CA LEU A 284 2.73 -4.10 -17.81
C LEU A 284 1.52 -3.25 -17.39
N SER A 285 1.65 -2.48 -16.32
CA SER A 285 0.62 -1.55 -15.84
C SER A 285 1.24 -0.20 -15.53
N THR A 286 0.64 0.88 -16.04
CA THR A 286 1.02 2.25 -15.70
C THR A 286 0.07 2.87 -14.70
N VAL A 287 0.57 3.81 -13.90
CA VAL A 287 -0.24 4.55 -12.92
C VAL A 287 0.11 6.03 -12.98
N ASN A 288 -0.88 6.86 -13.26
CA ASN A 288 -0.85 8.29 -13.05
C ASN A 288 -1.79 8.64 -11.89
N ASN A 289 -1.21 9.01 -10.74
CA ASN A 289 -1.94 9.46 -9.56
C ASN A 289 -2.12 10.99 -9.60
N LYS A 290 -3.30 11.47 -9.26
CA LYS A 290 -3.58 12.91 -9.17
C LYS A 290 -4.55 13.24 -8.05
N VAL A 291 -4.18 14.19 -7.19
CA VAL A 291 -5.06 14.75 -6.17
C VAL A 291 -5.97 15.79 -6.82
N LEU A 292 -7.28 15.62 -6.64
CA LEU A 292 -8.32 16.48 -7.21
C LEU A 292 -8.95 17.42 -6.19
N ALA A 293 -8.95 17.06 -4.90
CA ALA A 293 -9.41 17.90 -3.79
C ALA A 293 -8.79 17.42 -2.47
N LEU A 294 -8.55 18.34 -1.55
CA LEU A 294 -7.93 18.06 -0.25
C LEU A 294 -8.49 18.99 0.84
N GLY A 295 -8.60 18.53 2.09
CA GLY A 295 -8.81 19.38 3.28
C GLY A 295 -10.09 20.25 3.34
N GLY A 296 -10.97 20.18 2.34
CA GLY A 296 -12.15 21.05 2.20
C GLY A 296 -11.86 22.41 1.54
N ASN A 297 -10.63 22.91 1.67
CA ASN A 297 -10.15 24.19 1.12
C ASN A 297 -8.88 24.04 0.26
N ASN A 298 -8.48 22.81 -0.07
CA ASN A 298 -7.28 22.45 -0.85
C ASN A 298 -5.94 22.80 -0.18
N GLU A 299 -5.93 23.03 1.14
CA GLU A 299 -4.69 23.20 1.89
C GLU A 299 -3.78 21.97 1.76
N PRO A 300 -2.47 22.16 1.53
CA PRO A 300 -1.51 21.07 1.46
C PRO A 300 -1.52 20.21 2.73
N ILE A 301 -1.32 18.90 2.55
CA ILE A 301 -1.03 17.99 3.67
C ILE A 301 0.43 17.57 3.57
N TYR A 302 1.18 17.76 4.65
CA TYR A 302 2.58 17.39 4.75
C TYR A 302 2.71 15.98 5.33
N GLY A 303 3.54 15.16 4.69
CA GLY A 303 4.03 13.90 5.25
C GLY A 303 5.51 14.03 5.63
N VAL A 304 6.17 12.91 5.91
CA VAL A 304 7.61 12.92 6.21
C VAL A 304 8.40 12.99 4.91
N GLY A 305 9.09 14.11 4.66
CA GLY A 305 9.84 14.34 3.42
C GLY A 305 8.96 14.41 2.16
N SER A 306 7.65 14.68 2.33
CA SER A 306 6.66 14.66 1.26
C SER A 306 5.60 15.74 1.45
N LYS A 307 4.94 16.11 0.35
CA LYS A 307 3.85 17.08 0.34
C LYS A 307 2.77 16.64 -0.63
N THR A 308 1.53 16.66 -0.17
CA THR A 308 0.33 16.37 -0.97
C THR A 308 -0.38 17.67 -1.29
N VAL A 309 -0.52 18.01 -2.57
CA VAL A 309 -1.22 19.22 -3.04
C VAL A 309 -2.21 18.88 -4.15
N VAL A 310 -3.28 19.67 -4.28
CA VAL A 310 -4.20 19.54 -5.41
C VAL A 310 -3.46 19.80 -6.72
N GLY A 311 -3.66 18.92 -7.70
CA GLY A 311 -2.96 18.96 -8.99
C GLY A 311 -1.71 18.08 -9.05
N GLY A 312 -1.07 17.82 -7.90
CA GLY A 312 0.10 16.93 -7.77
C GLY A 312 -0.28 15.49 -7.43
N GLN A 313 0.73 14.70 -7.03
CA GLN A 313 0.57 13.32 -6.58
C GLN A 313 0.37 13.25 -5.06
N ILE A 314 -0.23 12.17 -4.58
CA ILE A 314 -0.27 11.91 -3.14
C ILE A 314 1.14 11.57 -2.63
N GLY A 315 1.56 12.27 -1.57
CA GLY A 315 2.86 12.08 -0.94
C GLY A 315 4.06 12.23 -1.86
N GLU A 316 4.01 13.20 -2.78
CA GLU A 316 5.14 13.54 -3.65
C GLU A 316 6.34 14.01 -2.81
N HIS A 317 7.55 13.57 -3.15
CA HIS A 317 8.76 13.93 -2.38
C HIS A 317 8.92 15.45 -2.38
N PHE A 318 9.15 16.03 -1.21
CA PHE A 318 9.22 17.48 -1.03
C PHE A 318 10.31 17.82 -0.03
N GLY A 319 11.24 18.67 -0.44
CA GLY A 319 12.44 18.99 0.33
C GLY A 319 13.34 19.97 -0.39
N TYR A 320 14.56 20.11 0.09
CA TYR A 320 15.56 21.02 -0.48
C TYR A 320 16.23 20.44 -1.71
N VAL A 321 16.70 21.31 -2.60
CA VAL A 321 17.55 20.95 -3.74
C VAL A 321 19.00 21.17 -3.32
N SER A 322 19.79 20.09 -3.29
CA SER A 322 21.22 20.15 -3.01
C SER A 322 22.01 20.43 -4.28
N ASP A 323 23.06 21.24 -4.20
CA ASP A 323 23.90 21.62 -5.35
C ASP A 323 25.41 21.38 -5.07
N GLY A 324 25.71 20.47 -4.14
CA GLY A 324 27.05 20.00 -3.84
C GLY A 324 27.47 20.20 -2.38
N ILE A 325 28.78 20.24 -2.18
CA ILE A 325 29.43 20.50 -0.89
C ILE A 325 30.27 21.75 -1.04
N PHE A 326 30.17 22.67 -0.09
CA PHE A 326 31.05 23.84 -0.01
C PHE A 326 32.52 23.39 0.07
N GLN A 327 33.37 23.81 -0.87
CA GLN A 327 34.79 23.43 -0.87
C GLN A 327 35.69 24.47 -0.17
N SER A 328 35.23 25.71 -0.02
CA SER A 328 36.01 26.80 0.55
C SER A 328 35.14 27.79 1.33
N GLN A 329 35.76 28.60 2.19
CA GLN A 329 35.04 29.61 2.95
C GLN A 329 34.45 30.68 2.02
N GLN A 330 35.15 31.01 0.94
CA GLN A 330 34.65 31.92 -0.09
C GLN A 330 33.33 31.42 -0.70
N GLU A 331 33.20 30.11 -0.96
CA GLU A 331 31.93 29.56 -1.45
C GLU A 331 30.80 29.68 -0.41
N VAL A 332 31.12 29.63 0.89
CA VAL A 332 30.12 29.84 1.96
C VAL A 332 29.70 31.31 2.01
N ASP A 333 30.67 32.22 1.92
CA ASP A 333 30.45 33.67 2.03
C ASP A 333 29.72 34.24 0.80
N ASP A 334 29.94 33.66 -0.38
CA ASP A 334 29.31 34.06 -1.65
C ASP A 334 27.91 33.43 -1.86
N HIS A 335 27.45 32.59 -0.94
CA HIS A 335 26.18 31.86 -1.06
C HIS A 335 25.12 32.40 -0.10
N ALA A 336 23.84 32.15 -0.43
CA ALA A 336 22.71 32.40 0.46
C ALA A 336 22.93 31.83 1.86
N PHE A 337 22.55 32.59 2.87
CA PHE A 337 22.78 32.27 4.28
C PHE A 337 21.97 31.03 4.69
N GLN A 338 22.65 29.97 5.14
CA GLN A 338 21.98 28.76 5.66
C GLN A 338 22.02 28.69 7.20
N SER A 339 23.19 28.98 7.78
CA SER A 339 23.45 28.94 9.22
C SER A 339 24.74 29.71 9.51
N ALA A 340 24.84 30.29 10.70
CA ALA A 340 26.05 30.99 11.13
C ALA A 340 27.28 30.06 11.28
N ALA A 341 27.05 28.74 11.35
CA ALA A 341 28.10 27.73 11.51
C ALA A 341 28.26 26.83 10.28
N THR A 342 27.70 27.23 9.13
CA THR A 342 28.02 26.66 7.82
C THR A 342 29.51 26.84 7.53
N ALA A 343 30.18 25.79 7.07
CA ALA A 343 31.61 25.79 6.80
C ALA A 343 31.95 24.87 5.60
N PRO A 344 33.19 24.94 5.06
CA PRO A 344 33.65 24.01 4.04
C PRO A 344 33.46 22.55 4.47
N GLY A 345 32.87 21.75 3.59
CA GLY A 345 32.46 20.38 3.84
C GLY A 345 30.98 20.20 4.17
N ASP A 346 30.21 21.28 4.36
CA ASP A 346 28.76 21.20 4.51
C ASP A 346 28.02 21.15 3.17
N ILE A 347 26.80 20.61 3.18
CA ILE A 347 25.90 20.59 2.03
C ILE A 347 25.47 22.02 1.68
N ARG A 348 25.59 22.36 0.40
CA ARG A 348 25.06 23.58 -0.18
C ARG A 348 23.67 23.28 -0.76
N PHE A 349 22.71 24.11 -0.38
CA PHE A 349 21.32 24.02 -0.80
C PHE A 349 20.97 25.24 -1.64
N LYS A 350 20.26 25.02 -2.73
CA LYS A 350 19.91 26.08 -3.66
C LYS A 350 18.90 27.05 -3.05
N ASP A 351 19.19 28.35 -3.13
CA ASP A 351 18.21 29.41 -2.94
C ASP A 351 17.26 29.43 -4.15
N ILE A 352 15.99 29.10 -3.91
CA ILE A 352 14.98 28.97 -4.96
C ILE A 352 14.23 30.29 -5.16
N ASN A 353 14.02 31.06 -4.10
CA ASN A 353 13.22 32.28 -4.14
C ASN A 353 14.07 33.55 -4.38
N GLY A 354 15.39 33.47 -4.25
CA GLY A 354 16.36 34.54 -4.49
C GLY A 354 16.39 35.59 -3.39
N ASP A 355 16.09 35.23 -2.13
CA ASP A 355 16.09 36.14 -0.98
C ASP A 355 17.40 36.13 -0.17
N ASP A 356 18.43 35.41 -0.67
CA ASP A 356 19.74 35.21 -0.06
C ASP A 356 19.67 34.47 1.31
N VAL A 357 18.59 33.76 1.63
CA VAL A 357 18.42 33.00 2.87
C VAL A 357 17.77 31.63 2.65
N ILE A 358 18.50 30.55 2.92
CA ILE A 358 17.96 29.19 2.82
C ILE A 358 16.98 28.90 3.97
N ASN A 359 15.69 28.85 3.65
CA ASN A 359 14.61 28.67 4.63
C ASN A 359 13.50 27.72 4.12
N ALA A 360 12.31 27.75 4.72
CA ALA A 360 11.22 26.82 4.41
C ALA A 360 10.62 27.02 3.01
N ASP A 361 10.84 28.19 2.40
CA ASP A 361 10.36 28.58 1.07
C ASP A 361 11.26 28.06 -0.06
N ASP A 362 12.47 27.58 0.24
CA ASP A 362 13.42 26.96 -0.71
C ASP A 362 13.21 25.45 -0.92
N ARG A 363 12.05 24.94 -0.53
CA ARG A 363 11.69 23.53 -0.76
C ARG A 363 10.92 23.37 -2.05
N ALA A 364 11.27 22.35 -2.82
CA ALA A 364 10.65 21.99 -4.09
C ALA A 364 10.13 20.55 -4.07
N PHE A 365 9.29 20.22 -5.05
CA PHE A 365 8.95 18.84 -5.35
C PHE A 365 10.14 18.14 -6.00
N LEU A 366 10.56 17.02 -5.42
CA LEU A 366 11.78 16.29 -5.77
C LEU A 366 11.50 15.03 -6.62
N GLY A 367 10.22 14.71 -6.84
CA GLY A 367 9.79 13.65 -7.73
C GLY A 367 8.79 12.67 -7.11
N SER A 368 8.35 11.71 -7.93
CA SER A 368 7.30 10.76 -7.56
C SER A 368 7.76 9.75 -6.52
N ALA A 369 6.97 9.59 -5.47
CA ALA A 369 7.07 8.49 -4.52
C ALA A 369 6.30 7.23 -4.98
N ILE A 370 5.48 7.34 -6.02
CA ILE A 370 4.60 6.28 -6.52
C ILE A 370 5.17 5.71 -7.83
N PRO A 371 5.33 4.37 -7.94
CA PRO A 371 5.74 3.75 -9.19
C PRO A 371 4.77 4.08 -10.32
N ASN A 372 5.30 4.65 -11.41
CA ASN A 372 4.49 4.96 -12.60
C ASN A 372 4.39 3.76 -13.56
N LEU A 373 5.21 2.73 -13.35
CA LEU A 373 5.28 1.52 -14.16
C LEU A 373 5.48 0.30 -13.27
N ASN A 374 4.60 -0.68 -13.40
CA ASN A 374 4.69 -2.01 -12.79
C ASN A 374 4.73 -3.06 -13.90
N TYR A 375 5.49 -4.13 -13.71
CA TYR A 375 5.61 -5.18 -14.70
C TYR A 375 5.81 -6.55 -14.05
N GLY A 376 5.33 -7.57 -14.74
CA GLY A 376 5.39 -8.96 -14.30
C GLY A 376 5.70 -9.88 -15.46
N PHE A 377 6.39 -10.96 -15.17
CA PHE A 377 6.84 -11.95 -16.13
C PHE A 377 6.70 -13.34 -15.55
N ASN A 378 6.08 -14.24 -16.29
CA ASN A 378 5.88 -15.63 -15.91
C ASN A 378 6.25 -16.56 -17.07
N ILE A 379 7.14 -17.53 -16.82
CA ILE A 379 7.43 -18.62 -17.75
C ILE A 379 6.98 -19.91 -17.10
N THR A 380 6.21 -20.72 -17.81
CA THR A 380 6.03 -22.14 -17.49
C THR A 380 6.49 -22.98 -18.67
N ALA A 381 7.35 -23.97 -18.40
CA ALA A 381 7.84 -24.88 -19.42
C ALA A 381 7.70 -26.32 -18.93
N ALA A 382 7.37 -27.23 -19.85
CA ALA A 382 7.36 -28.66 -19.57
C ALA A 382 7.95 -29.42 -20.75
N TYR A 383 8.85 -30.37 -20.45
CA TYR A 383 9.43 -31.28 -21.43
C TYR A 383 9.46 -32.69 -20.86
N LYS A 384 8.73 -33.61 -21.49
CA LYS A 384 8.54 -34.98 -20.99
C LYS A 384 8.06 -34.95 -19.52
N ASN A 385 8.91 -35.38 -18.60
CA ASN A 385 8.63 -35.52 -17.18
C ASN A 385 9.16 -34.34 -16.35
N PHE A 386 9.87 -33.40 -16.97
CA PHE A 386 10.40 -32.20 -16.32
C PHE A 386 9.45 -31.03 -16.49
N ASP A 387 9.32 -30.24 -15.43
CA ASP A 387 8.58 -28.97 -15.42
C ASP A 387 9.42 -27.86 -14.79
N MET A 388 9.24 -26.64 -15.28
CA MET A 388 9.87 -25.43 -14.77
C MET A 388 8.84 -24.31 -14.69
N SER A 389 8.91 -23.50 -13.64
CA SER A 389 8.22 -22.21 -13.61
C SER A 389 9.12 -21.11 -13.06
N VAL A 390 9.05 -19.93 -13.66
CA VAL A 390 9.76 -18.72 -13.24
C VAL A 390 8.75 -17.60 -13.15
N PHE A 391 8.67 -16.95 -11.99
CA PHE A 391 7.89 -15.73 -11.80
C PHE A 391 8.82 -14.60 -11.35
N ALA A 392 8.78 -13.48 -12.08
CA ALA A 392 9.49 -12.27 -11.73
C ALA A 392 8.54 -11.05 -11.82
N SER A 393 8.74 -10.06 -10.96
CA SER A 393 7.98 -8.81 -10.99
C SER A 393 8.82 -7.64 -10.53
N GLY A 394 8.41 -6.44 -10.92
CA GLY A 394 9.15 -5.23 -10.64
C GLY A 394 8.34 -3.97 -10.84
N SER A 395 8.95 -2.87 -10.44
CA SER A 395 8.38 -1.52 -10.51
C SER A 395 9.47 -0.52 -10.87
N SER A 396 9.11 0.61 -11.46
CA SER A 396 10.04 1.69 -11.79
C SER A 396 9.36 3.07 -11.86
N GLY A 397 10.17 4.11 -12.04
CA GLY A 397 9.68 5.49 -12.20
C GLY A 397 9.27 6.16 -10.90
N PHE A 398 9.92 5.79 -9.80
CA PHE A 398 9.73 6.39 -8.49
C PHE A 398 11.05 6.49 -7.74
N LEU A 399 11.04 7.31 -6.69
CA LEU A 399 12.16 7.54 -5.79
C LEU A 399 11.80 7.05 -4.39
N ILE A 400 12.82 6.63 -3.64
CA ILE A 400 12.73 6.16 -2.25
C ILE A 400 13.51 7.15 -1.38
N ASN A 401 12.85 7.70 -0.37
CA ASN A 401 13.49 8.43 0.72
C ASN A 401 14.01 7.41 1.75
N SER A 402 15.32 7.22 1.81
CA SER A 402 15.98 6.21 2.63
C SER A 402 16.28 6.73 4.03
N ARG A 403 15.30 6.61 4.92
CA ARG A 403 15.45 7.10 6.30
C ARG A 403 16.49 6.33 7.08
N LEU A 404 16.55 5.00 6.93
CA LEU A 404 17.55 4.19 7.63
C LEU A 404 18.99 4.61 7.26
N TYR A 405 19.25 4.82 5.96
CA TYR A 405 20.55 5.32 5.51
C TYR A 405 20.83 6.70 6.11
N ARG A 406 19.81 7.57 6.19
CA ARG A 406 19.92 8.88 6.85
C ARG A 406 20.27 8.80 8.33
N ASP A 407 19.59 7.97 9.08
CA ASP A 407 19.83 7.79 10.51
C ASP A 407 21.23 7.23 10.78
N LEU A 408 21.74 6.34 9.94
CA LEU A 408 23.09 5.79 10.08
C LEU A 408 24.20 6.75 9.64
N MET A 409 23.86 7.79 8.89
CA MET A 409 24.76 8.83 8.44
C MET A 409 24.69 10.10 9.31
N LEU A 410 23.87 10.09 10.36
CA LEU A 410 23.85 11.13 11.40
C LEU A 410 25.25 11.33 11.99
N THR A 411 25.50 12.49 12.57
CA THR A 411 26.77 12.81 13.26
C THR A 411 26.57 13.23 14.72
N THR A 412 25.32 13.14 15.19
CA THR A 412 24.85 13.71 16.46
C THR A 412 24.86 12.72 17.63
N ASP A 413 24.73 11.40 17.37
CA ASP A 413 24.55 10.38 18.43
C ASP A 413 25.70 9.35 18.53
N TYR A 414 25.85 8.68 19.68
CA TYR A 414 26.82 7.59 19.89
C TYR A 414 26.32 6.23 19.39
N ILE A 415 25.83 6.19 18.16
CA ILE A 415 25.35 4.97 17.50
C ILE A 415 26.35 4.47 16.45
N ASN A 416 26.19 3.22 16.04
CA ASN A 416 26.92 2.72 14.88
C ASN A 416 26.52 3.51 13.61
N ARG A 417 27.45 3.63 12.66
CA ARG A 417 27.28 4.45 11.45
C ARG A 417 27.33 3.61 10.18
N HIS A 418 26.82 4.16 9.10
CA HIS A 418 27.01 3.57 7.78
C HIS A 418 28.47 3.75 7.33
N GLU A 419 29.03 2.77 6.63
CA GLU A 419 30.44 2.75 6.22
C GLU A 419 30.83 3.90 5.29
N ASP A 420 29.90 4.40 4.48
CA ASP A 420 30.08 5.59 3.63
C ASP A 420 30.61 6.82 4.38
N ILE A 421 30.40 6.93 5.70
CA ILE A 421 30.95 8.03 6.51
C ILE A 421 32.49 8.04 6.53
N LEU A 422 33.12 6.92 6.19
CA LEU A 422 34.57 6.83 6.02
C LEU A 422 35.04 7.66 4.81
N ASN A 423 34.18 7.86 3.81
CA ASN A 423 34.44 8.68 2.63
C ASN A 423 33.99 10.15 2.81
N ARG A 424 33.80 10.63 4.05
CA ARG A 424 33.44 12.02 4.34
C ARG A 424 34.41 13.05 3.78
N TRP A 425 33.90 14.26 3.60
CA TRP A 425 34.70 15.41 3.21
C TRP A 425 35.74 15.71 4.28
N THR A 426 36.97 15.90 3.82
CA THR A 426 38.08 16.47 4.59
C THR A 426 38.91 17.34 3.65
N PRO A 427 39.79 18.23 4.15
CA PRO A 427 40.71 18.96 3.29
C PRO A 427 41.57 18.07 2.38
N ALA A 428 41.79 16.80 2.75
CA ALA A 428 42.52 15.81 1.94
C ALA A 428 41.60 14.91 1.09
N ASN A 429 40.27 14.98 1.27
CA ASN A 429 39.27 14.20 0.55
C ASN A 429 38.11 15.11 0.11
N THR A 430 38.32 15.89 -0.95
CA THR A 430 37.35 16.87 -1.47
C THR A 430 36.42 16.28 -2.53
N ASN A 431 36.82 15.19 -3.19
CA ASN A 431 36.03 14.51 -4.22
C ASN A 431 35.06 13.50 -3.59
N THR A 432 34.03 14.01 -2.89
CA THR A 432 33.01 13.20 -2.22
C THR A 432 31.68 13.93 -2.14
N ASN A 433 30.59 13.19 -1.96
CA ASN A 433 29.23 13.66 -1.71
C ASN A 433 28.80 13.50 -0.24
N ILE A 434 29.73 13.05 0.62
CA ILE A 434 29.52 12.88 2.05
C ILE A 434 30.06 14.11 2.79
N PRO A 435 29.23 14.87 3.53
CA PRO A 435 29.66 16.10 4.18
C PRO A 435 30.66 15.81 5.30
N ARG A 436 31.30 16.86 5.78
CA ARG A 436 32.22 16.80 6.91
C ARG A 436 31.54 16.17 8.13
N LEU A 437 32.32 15.43 8.90
CA LEU A 437 31.86 14.89 10.17
C LEU A 437 32.05 15.94 11.26
N ILE A 438 30.95 16.44 11.81
CA ILE A 438 30.94 17.44 12.88
C ILE A 438 29.81 17.14 13.86
N SER A 439 30.08 17.33 15.16
CA SER A 439 29.07 17.14 16.21
C SER A 439 27.90 18.12 16.03
N ASN A 440 26.69 17.68 16.38
CA ASN A 440 25.44 18.45 16.34
C ASN A 440 24.97 18.94 14.96
N ASP A 441 25.68 18.63 13.87
CA ASP A 441 25.31 18.99 12.50
C ASP A 441 24.84 20.46 12.35
N PRO A 442 25.73 21.45 12.57
CA PRO A 442 25.34 22.85 12.67
C PRO A 442 24.77 23.46 11.39
N ASN A 443 25.02 22.85 10.22
CA ASN A 443 24.44 23.24 8.93
C ASN A 443 23.11 22.52 8.62
N GLN A 444 22.69 21.59 9.49
CA GLN A 444 21.52 20.73 9.28
C GLN A 444 21.59 20.01 7.92
N ASN A 445 22.71 19.32 7.66
CA ASN A 445 22.98 18.57 6.44
C ASN A 445 22.01 17.40 6.21
N GLN A 446 21.14 17.11 7.19
CA GLN A 446 20.15 16.03 7.18
C GLN A 446 18.75 16.43 6.73
N ARG A 447 18.53 17.72 6.38
CA ARG A 447 17.25 18.17 5.83
C ARG A 447 16.81 17.23 4.69
N ASP A 448 15.51 16.93 4.64
CA ASP A 448 14.92 16.19 3.52
C ASP A 448 15.29 16.89 2.21
N SER A 449 15.98 16.19 1.33
CA SER A 449 16.54 16.76 0.09
C SER A 449 16.76 15.69 -0.97
N ASP A 450 17.08 16.13 -2.19
CA ASP A 450 17.44 15.27 -3.32
C ASP A 450 18.88 14.74 -3.28
N ARG A 451 19.60 14.98 -2.18
CA ARG A 451 20.97 14.54 -1.98
C ARG A 451 21.13 13.05 -2.27
N GLU A 452 22.23 12.69 -2.92
CA GLU A 452 22.56 11.30 -3.20
C GLU A 452 22.55 10.45 -1.92
N GLY A 453 21.82 9.34 -1.97
CA GLY A 453 21.61 8.45 -0.83
C GLY A 453 20.37 8.76 0.01
N TRP A 454 19.93 10.03 0.11
CA TRP A 454 18.62 10.35 0.71
C TRP A 454 17.49 9.95 -0.21
N LEU A 455 17.53 10.45 -1.44
CA LEU A 455 16.53 10.15 -2.44
C LEU A 455 17.14 9.24 -3.51
N GLN A 456 16.69 7.99 -3.56
CA GLN A 456 17.30 6.94 -4.37
C GLN A 456 16.33 6.38 -5.41
N ASN A 457 16.86 5.88 -6.52
CA ASN A 457 16.03 5.27 -7.56
C ASN A 457 15.39 3.96 -7.07
N GLY A 458 14.06 3.93 -7.00
CA GLY A 458 13.31 2.77 -6.51
C GLY A 458 13.16 1.62 -7.50
N LYS A 459 13.67 1.74 -8.74
CA LYS A 459 13.46 0.70 -9.76
C LYS A 459 14.01 -0.66 -9.30
N TYR A 460 13.25 -1.71 -9.51
CA TYR A 460 13.72 -3.07 -9.27
C TYR A 460 12.97 -4.11 -10.09
N LEU A 461 13.61 -5.26 -10.32
CA LEU A 461 13.04 -6.49 -10.82
C LEU A 461 13.49 -7.63 -9.89
N ARG A 462 12.54 -8.36 -9.32
CA ARG A 462 12.81 -9.52 -8.46
C ARG A 462 12.37 -10.81 -9.12
N ILE A 463 13.23 -11.81 -9.14
CA ILE A 463 12.83 -13.20 -9.41
C ILE A 463 12.19 -13.72 -8.13
N ASN A 464 10.87 -13.60 -8.06
CA ASN A 464 10.09 -13.97 -6.88
C ASN A 464 10.11 -15.48 -6.65
N THR A 465 9.98 -16.27 -7.72
CA THR A 465 9.94 -17.74 -7.62
C THR A 465 10.63 -18.38 -8.81
N LEU A 466 11.47 -19.38 -8.54
CA LEU A 466 11.93 -20.38 -9.51
C LEU A 466 11.56 -21.76 -8.96
N MET A 467 10.85 -22.57 -9.75
CA MET A 467 10.56 -23.95 -9.43
C MET A 467 11.02 -24.87 -10.55
N LEU A 468 11.64 -25.99 -10.16
CA LEU A 468 11.99 -27.10 -11.04
C LEU A 468 11.38 -28.38 -10.47
N GLY A 469 10.70 -29.14 -11.31
CA GLY A 469 10.01 -30.36 -10.94
C GLY A 469 10.32 -31.52 -11.88
N TYR A 470 10.25 -32.72 -11.32
CA TYR A 470 10.25 -33.96 -12.08
C TYR A 470 9.10 -34.86 -11.60
N THR A 471 8.19 -35.18 -12.51
CA THR A 471 7.09 -36.10 -12.27
C THR A 471 7.47 -37.49 -12.76
N PHE A 472 7.48 -38.48 -11.88
CA PHE A 472 7.74 -39.87 -12.26
C PHE A 472 6.63 -40.40 -13.18
N LYS A 473 6.97 -41.38 -14.01
CA LYS A 473 5.94 -42.08 -14.81
C LYS A 473 4.93 -42.74 -13.86
N PRO A 474 3.65 -42.86 -14.26
CA PRO A 474 2.65 -43.56 -13.46
C PRO A 474 3.11 -44.97 -13.09
N ASN A 475 2.73 -45.44 -11.90
CA ASN A 475 2.98 -46.80 -11.39
C ASN A 475 4.45 -47.20 -11.21
N VAL A 476 5.42 -46.27 -11.25
CA VAL A 476 6.83 -46.56 -10.89
C VAL A 476 6.96 -46.94 -9.41
N ILE A 477 6.14 -46.35 -8.56
CA ILE A 477 6.04 -46.70 -7.13
C ILE A 477 4.67 -47.36 -6.92
N PRO A 478 4.62 -48.64 -6.52
CA PRO A 478 3.36 -49.32 -6.25
C PRO A 478 2.52 -48.58 -5.20
N GLY A 479 1.22 -48.45 -5.45
CA GLY A 479 0.29 -47.74 -4.55
C GLY A 479 0.27 -46.22 -4.68
N LEU A 480 0.96 -45.65 -5.68
CA LEU A 480 0.90 -44.22 -6.00
C LEU A 480 0.42 -43.98 -7.43
N SER A 481 -0.69 -43.24 -7.56
CA SER A 481 -1.20 -42.71 -8.84
C SER A 481 -0.32 -41.59 -9.41
N ARG A 482 0.41 -40.85 -8.57
CA ARG A 482 1.36 -39.80 -8.99
C ARG A 482 2.49 -39.60 -7.96
N ALA A 483 3.72 -39.47 -8.44
CA ALA A 483 4.85 -39.00 -7.63
C ALA A 483 5.59 -37.89 -8.35
N ARG A 484 5.87 -36.78 -7.66
CA ARG A 484 6.67 -35.65 -8.17
C ARG A 484 7.64 -35.18 -7.09
N ILE A 485 8.89 -34.98 -7.46
CA ILE A 485 9.86 -34.24 -6.65
C ILE A 485 10.04 -32.85 -7.24
N TYR A 486 10.25 -31.84 -6.40
CA TYR A 486 10.50 -30.49 -6.87
C TYR A 486 11.39 -29.71 -5.91
N ALA A 487 12.08 -28.72 -6.47
CA ALA A 487 12.81 -27.70 -5.74
C ALA A 487 12.22 -26.33 -6.07
N THR A 488 12.05 -25.48 -5.07
CA THR A 488 11.55 -24.12 -5.23
C THR A 488 12.48 -23.15 -4.52
N ALA A 489 12.90 -22.09 -5.21
CA ALA A 489 13.57 -20.94 -4.63
C ALA A 489 12.62 -19.75 -4.65
N GLN A 490 12.37 -19.15 -3.49
CA GLN A 490 11.61 -17.91 -3.32
C GLN A 490 12.56 -16.73 -3.03
N ASN A 491 12.22 -15.54 -3.52
CA ASN A 491 13.04 -14.32 -3.45
C ASN A 491 14.47 -14.59 -3.94
N LEU A 492 14.60 -15.26 -5.09
CA LEU A 492 15.88 -15.77 -5.57
C LEU A 492 16.91 -14.65 -5.75
N TYR A 493 16.53 -13.57 -6.44
CA TYR A 493 17.42 -12.43 -6.66
C TYR A 493 16.63 -11.16 -6.97
N SER A 494 17.13 -9.99 -6.55
CA SER A 494 16.57 -8.68 -6.87
C SER A 494 17.60 -7.83 -7.60
N PHE A 495 17.31 -7.45 -8.83
CA PHE A 495 18.02 -6.40 -9.56
C PHE A 495 17.41 -5.08 -9.14
N GLN A 496 18.13 -4.20 -8.45
CA GLN A 496 17.56 -2.97 -7.89
C GLN A 496 18.49 -1.77 -8.04
N GLY A 497 17.90 -0.59 -8.22
CA GLY A 497 18.60 0.70 -8.17
C GLY A 497 18.75 1.27 -6.76
N TYR A 498 17.95 0.77 -5.82
CA TYR A 498 17.97 1.17 -4.41
C TYR A 498 19.12 0.47 -3.69
N LYS A 499 19.93 1.22 -2.91
CA LYS A 499 21.05 0.64 -2.13
C LYS A 499 20.62 0.04 -0.79
N GLY A 500 19.39 0.32 -0.34
CA GLY A 500 18.82 -0.28 0.88
C GLY A 500 18.43 -1.76 0.70
N TYR A 501 17.98 -2.39 1.79
CA TYR A 501 17.73 -3.84 1.82
C TYR A 501 16.56 -4.31 0.95
N ASN A 502 15.48 -3.52 0.87
CA ASN A 502 14.27 -3.93 0.17
C ASN A 502 13.59 -2.72 -0.51
N PRO A 503 13.53 -2.67 -1.86
CA PRO A 503 12.85 -1.60 -2.59
C PRO A 503 11.31 -1.73 -2.60
N ASP A 504 10.78 -2.83 -2.06
CA ASP A 504 9.36 -3.18 -2.03
C ASP A 504 8.86 -3.24 -0.58
N PHE A 505 8.68 -2.05 0.00
CA PHE A 505 8.31 -1.82 1.39
C PHE A 505 6.92 -1.18 1.49
N THR A 506 6.39 -1.08 2.71
CA THR A 506 5.13 -0.39 3.01
C THR A 506 5.41 0.84 3.86
N SER A 507 4.74 1.95 3.54
CA SER A 507 4.84 3.21 4.27
C SER A 507 3.48 3.89 4.41
N GLY A 508 3.45 5.10 4.97
CA GLY A 508 2.24 5.89 5.14
C GLY A 508 1.65 6.37 3.81
N VAL A 509 0.34 6.61 3.79
CA VAL A 509 -0.39 7.06 2.59
C VAL A 509 0.10 8.44 2.09
N LEU A 510 0.54 9.29 3.01
CA LEU A 510 1.05 10.64 2.71
C LEU A 510 2.56 10.67 2.43
N GLU A 511 3.25 9.54 2.58
CA GLU A 511 4.69 9.38 2.36
C GLU A 511 5.02 7.98 1.80
N PRO A 512 4.40 7.55 0.68
CA PRO A 512 4.48 6.16 0.22
C PRO A 512 5.90 5.72 -0.18
N GLY A 513 6.80 6.67 -0.45
CA GLY A 513 8.19 6.44 -0.80
C GLY A 513 9.16 6.54 0.38
N PHE A 514 8.69 6.69 1.61
CA PHE A 514 9.54 6.83 2.79
C PHE A 514 9.86 5.46 3.42
N ASP A 515 11.11 4.99 3.29
CA ASP A 515 11.58 3.72 3.86
C ASP A 515 12.25 3.94 5.22
N ALA A 516 11.51 3.66 6.29
CA ALA A 516 11.97 3.75 7.68
C ALA A 516 12.97 2.64 8.09
N GLY A 517 13.36 1.75 7.18
CA GLY A 517 14.25 0.63 7.47
C GLY A 517 13.53 -0.71 7.37
N SER A 518 13.06 -1.04 6.16
CA SER A 518 12.44 -2.33 5.89
C SER A 518 13.45 -3.49 5.95
N PHE A 519 13.04 -4.61 6.56
CA PHE A 519 13.84 -5.82 6.57
C PHE A 519 13.95 -6.45 5.17
N PRO A 520 15.08 -7.08 4.82
CA PRO A 520 15.21 -7.82 3.57
C PRO A 520 14.24 -9.00 3.55
N LYS A 521 13.72 -9.32 2.36
CA LYS A 521 12.95 -10.55 2.13
C LYS A 521 13.93 -11.73 2.12
N PRO A 522 13.81 -12.72 3.03
CA PRO A 522 14.71 -13.86 3.05
C PRO A 522 14.56 -14.70 1.77
N ARG A 523 15.69 -15.20 1.26
CA ARG A 523 15.70 -16.22 0.22
C ARG A 523 15.41 -17.58 0.85
N THR A 524 14.37 -18.25 0.37
CA THR A 524 13.96 -19.57 0.87
C THR A 524 14.14 -20.60 -0.23
N ILE A 525 14.89 -21.68 0.04
CA ILE A 525 15.02 -22.82 -0.85
C ILE A 525 14.31 -24.00 -0.19
N MET A 526 13.36 -24.60 -0.90
CA MET A 526 12.53 -25.70 -0.42
C MET A 526 12.65 -26.88 -1.35
N LEU A 527 12.76 -28.07 -0.77
CA LEU A 527 12.62 -29.35 -1.46
C LEU A 527 11.29 -29.96 -1.05
N GLY A 528 10.52 -30.44 -2.02
CA GLY A 528 9.19 -30.97 -1.77
C GLY A 528 8.91 -32.23 -2.58
N VAL A 529 8.01 -33.04 -2.04
CA VAL A 529 7.47 -34.23 -2.70
C VAL A 529 5.96 -34.10 -2.74
N GLN A 530 5.37 -34.38 -3.90
CA GLN A 530 3.92 -34.43 -4.08
C GLN A 530 3.52 -35.85 -4.47
N LEU A 531 2.77 -36.50 -3.58
CA LEU A 531 2.28 -37.87 -3.76
C LEU A 531 0.77 -37.85 -3.94
N GLY A 532 0.29 -38.55 -4.97
CA GLY A 532 -1.09 -38.95 -5.15
C GLY A 532 -1.17 -40.47 -4.97
N PHE A 533 -2.08 -40.93 -4.13
CA PHE A 533 -2.32 -42.34 -3.85
C PHE A 533 -3.31 -42.92 -4.87
#